data_AF-A0A8J3FIE6-F1
#
_entry.id   AF-A0A8J3FIE6-F1
#
_cell.length_a   1.000
_cell.length_b   1.000
_cell.length_c   1.000
_cell.angle_alpha   90.00
_cell.angle_beta   90.00
_cell.angle_gamma   90.00
#
_symmetry.space_group_name_H-M   'P 1'
#
loop_
_entity.id
_entity.type
_entity.pdbx_description
1 polymer ?
#
loop_
_entity_poly.entity_id
_entity_poly.type
_entity_poly.pdbx_seq_one_letter_code
_entity_poly.pdbx_strand_id
1 'polypeptide(L)'
;MHYCGDTLVDVAIFHKAKSCGMDMEHTNTDYSVINKNCCSEKQITVKGQDELNTSFDNLTLHQQQFVALFVYTYVNLFEDNNENVTSFRSYRPPLVIKQIYKLDETYLI
;
A
#
# COMPACT_ATOMS: atom_id res chain seq x y z
N MET A 1 -22.03 -2.67 -0.88
CA MET A 1 -21.90 -3.04 -2.31
C MET A 1 -23.13 -2.48 -3.01
N HIS A 2 -22.92 -1.58 -3.96
CA HIS A 2 -24.00 -0.96 -4.73
C HIS A 2 -24.22 -1.74 -6.03
N TYR A 3 -25.45 -2.18 -6.26
CA TYR A 3 -25.87 -2.83 -7.50
C TYR A 3 -26.90 -1.95 -8.21
N CYS A 4 -26.81 -1.84 -9.53
CA CYS A 4 -27.84 -1.23 -10.38
C CYS A 4 -28.38 -2.32 -11.32
N GLY A 5 -29.61 -2.76 -11.06
CA GLY A 5 -30.12 -4.03 -11.57
C GLY A 5 -29.26 -5.19 -11.07
N ASP A 6 -28.79 -6.01 -12.01
CA ASP A 6 -27.91 -7.16 -11.71
C ASP A 6 -26.41 -6.80 -11.76
N THR A 7 -26.06 -5.54 -12.07
CA THR A 7 -24.67 -5.10 -12.25
C THR A 7 -24.11 -4.54 -10.95
N LEU A 8 -22.96 -5.04 -10.50
CA LEU A 8 -22.21 -4.47 -9.37
C LEU A 8 -21.47 -3.20 -9.82
N VAL A 9 -21.80 -2.06 -9.21
CA VAL A 9 -21.28 -0.74 -9.57
C VAL A 9 -20.17 -0.29 -8.64
N ASP A 10 -20.32 -0.55 -7.33
CA ASP A 10 -19.31 -0.14 -6.35
C ASP A 10 -19.22 -1.06 -5.13
N VAL A 11 -18.02 -1.19 -4.56
CA VAL A 11 -17.74 -1.95 -3.35
C VAL A 11 -16.91 -1.09 -2.41
N ALA A 12 -17.38 -0.99 -1.16
CA ALA A 12 -16.66 -0.34 -0.08
C ALA A 12 -16.63 -1.25 1.16
N ILE A 13 -15.52 -1.21 1.89
CA ILE A 13 -15.24 -2.10 3.03
C ILE A 13 -15.57 -1.40 4.35
N PHE A 14 -15.06 -0.19 4.56
CA PHE A 14 -15.19 0.55 5.82
C PHE A 14 -16.19 1.72 5.75
N HIS A 15 -16.77 1.96 4.59
CA HIS A 15 -17.75 3.02 4.38
C HIS A 15 -18.83 2.54 3.40
N LYS A 16 -19.86 3.36 3.20
CA LYS A 16 -20.92 3.07 2.23
C LYS A 16 -20.35 3.09 0.82
N ALA A 17 -20.80 2.17 -0.03
CA ALA A 17 -20.51 2.20 -1.46
C ALA A 17 -21.12 3.47 -2.08
N LYS A 18 -20.44 4.06 -3.06
CA LYS A 18 -20.92 5.22 -3.82
C LYS A 18 -22.13 4.82 -4.66
N SER A 19 -23.15 5.68 -4.66
CA SER A 19 -24.33 5.51 -5.51
C SER A 19 -23.98 5.73 -6.99
N CYS A 20 -24.82 5.24 -7.90
CA CYS A 20 -24.65 5.40 -9.35
C CYS A 20 -24.81 6.86 -9.87
N GLY A 21 -24.73 7.88 -9.01
CA GLY A 21 -24.87 9.28 -9.40
C GLY A 21 -26.27 9.69 -9.85
N MET A 22 -27.27 8.81 -9.72
CA MET A 22 -28.69 9.10 -9.97
C MET A 22 -29.43 9.65 -8.74
N ASP A 23 -28.72 10.34 -7.85
CA ASP A 23 -29.34 11.15 -6.80
C ASP A 23 -29.85 12.45 -7.47
N MET A 24 -30.94 12.37 -8.25
CA MET A 24 -31.61 13.57 -8.76
C MET A 24 -32.24 14.31 -7.58
N GLU A 25 -31.97 15.61 -7.45
CA GLU A 25 -32.78 16.48 -6.60
C GLU A 25 -34.25 16.32 -6.99
N HIS A 26 -35.09 15.96 -6.03
CA HIS A 26 -36.54 15.99 -6.19
C HIS A 26 -37.01 17.45 -6.38
N THR A 27 -36.86 17.97 -7.59
CA THR A 27 -37.58 19.17 -8.01
C THR A 27 -38.96 18.71 -8.44
N ASN A 28 -39.93 18.97 -7.56
CA ASN A 28 -41.36 18.74 -7.77
C ASN A 28 -41.80 19.19 -9.16
N THR A 29 -41.99 18.24 -10.08
CA THR A 29 -42.83 18.44 -11.25
C THR A 29 -43.54 17.14 -11.59
N ASP A 30 -44.86 17.27 -11.69
CA ASP A 30 -45.88 16.26 -11.92
C ASP A 30 -45.63 15.36 -13.14
N TYR A 31 -44.77 14.34 -12.98
CA TYR A 31 -44.75 13.21 -13.90
C TYR A 31 -44.57 11.91 -13.10
N SER A 32 -45.64 11.13 -13.05
CA SER A 32 -45.72 9.81 -12.42
C SER A 32 -44.94 8.75 -13.22
N VAL A 33 -43.64 8.98 -13.43
CA VAL A 33 -42.74 7.90 -13.81
C VAL A 33 -42.53 7.09 -12.53
N ILE A 34 -43.20 5.94 -12.47
CA ILE A 34 -43.01 4.92 -11.45
C ILE A 34 -41.51 4.71 -11.29
N ASN A 35 -40.92 5.25 -10.22
CA ASN A 35 -39.55 4.99 -9.79
C ASN A 35 -39.45 3.51 -9.47
N LYS A 36 -39.26 2.67 -10.50
CA LYS A 36 -38.82 1.30 -10.30
C LYS A 36 -37.45 1.42 -9.65
N ASN A 37 -37.40 1.12 -8.37
CA ASN A 37 -36.19 1.10 -7.56
C ASN A 37 -35.20 0.12 -8.20
N CYS A 38 -34.35 0.61 -9.10
CA CYS A 38 -33.46 -0.22 -9.92
C CYS A 38 -32.19 -0.59 -9.17
N CYS A 39 -31.81 0.21 -8.17
CA CYS A 39 -30.58 0.00 -7.42
C CYS A 39 -30.85 -0.74 -6.11
N SER A 40 -29.91 -1.60 -5.71
CA SER A 40 -29.93 -2.30 -4.43
C SER A 40 -28.57 -2.24 -3.74
N GLU A 41 -28.61 -2.12 -2.42
CA GLU A 41 -27.43 -2.15 -1.57
C GLU A 41 -27.33 -3.51 -0.88
N LYS A 42 -26.17 -4.15 -0.99
CA LYS A 42 -25.84 -5.37 -0.25
C LYS A 42 -24.67 -5.11 0.68
N GLN A 43 -24.80 -5.51 1.93
CA GLN A 43 -23.74 -5.43 2.92
C GLN A 43 -23.40 -6.84 3.39
N ILE A 44 -22.11 -7.14 3.46
CA ILE A 44 -21.60 -8.34 4.13
C ILE A 44 -21.03 -7.87 5.46
N THR A 45 -21.55 -8.42 6.55
CA THR A 45 -21.04 -8.18 7.90
C THR A 45 -20.30 -9.42 8.34
N VAL A 46 -19.00 -9.31 8.52
CA VAL A 46 -18.18 -10.37 9.12
C VAL A 46 -18.07 -10.05 10.60
N LYS A 47 -18.64 -10.90 11.46
CA LYS A 47 -18.41 -10.79 12.90
C LYS A 47 -16.96 -11.21 13.19
N GLY A 48 -16.20 -10.31 13.81
CA GLY A 48 -14.89 -10.64 14.35
C GLY A 48 -15.01 -11.65 15.49
N GLN A 49 -13.89 -12.27 15.84
CA GLN A 49 -13.81 -13.14 17.01
C GLN A 49 -13.74 -12.30 18.29
N ASP A 50 -14.58 -12.60 19.29
CA ASP A 50 -14.53 -11.96 20.60
C ASP A 50 -13.41 -12.56 21.47
N GLU A 51 -13.14 -13.85 21.29
CA GLU A 51 -12.06 -14.58 21.95
C GLU A 51 -11.01 -15.01 20.92
N LEU A 52 -9.74 -14.75 21.23
CA LEU A 52 -8.62 -15.17 20.39
C LEU A 52 -8.51 -16.69 20.46
N ASN A 53 -8.83 -17.39 19.37
CA ASN A 53 -8.69 -18.84 19.31
C ASN A 53 -7.20 -19.19 19.20
N THR A 54 -6.53 -19.42 20.34
CA THR A 54 -5.07 -19.65 20.43
C THR A 54 -4.66 -21.07 20.04
N SER A 55 -5.24 -21.61 18.97
CA SER A 55 -4.69 -22.82 18.34
C SER A 55 -3.44 -22.42 17.57
N PHE A 56 -2.36 -22.10 18.28
CA PHE A 56 -1.05 -22.01 17.66
C PHE A 56 -0.64 -23.42 17.27
N ASP A 57 -0.42 -23.64 15.98
CA ASP A 57 0.19 -24.88 15.52
C ASP A 57 1.58 -24.98 16.15
N ASN A 58 1.80 -26.04 16.92
CA ASN A 58 3.10 -26.29 17.52
C ASN A 58 4.11 -26.55 16.41
N LEU A 59 5.06 -25.63 16.24
CA LEU A 59 6.17 -25.83 15.32
C LEU A 59 7.01 -27.00 15.81
N THR A 60 7.29 -27.94 14.92
CA THR A 60 8.28 -28.98 15.15
C THR A 60 9.66 -28.36 15.33
N LEU A 61 10.57 -29.09 15.99
CA LEU A 61 11.94 -28.63 16.23
C LEU A 61 12.66 -28.22 14.92
N HIS A 62 12.44 -28.94 13.83
CA HIS A 62 13.01 -28.60 12.52
C HIS A 62 12.44 -27.31 11.94
N GLN A 63 11.15 -27.04 12.11
CA GLN A 63 10.53 -25.79 11.66
C GLN A 63 11.04 -24.60 12.48
N GLN A 64 11.19 -24.76 13.80
CA GLN A 64 11.79 -23.73 14.66
C GLN A 64 13.23 -23.44 14.26
N GLN A 65 14.03 -24.48 13.98
CA GLN A 65 15.41 -24.34 13.52
C GLN A 65 15.49 -23.60 12.18
N PHE A 66 14.60 -23.92 11.24
CA PHE A 66 14.52 -23.21 9.96
C PHE A 66 14.18 -21.73 10.15
N VAL A 67 13.17 -21.41 10.95
CA VAL A 67 12.77 -20.02 11.24
C VAL A 67 13.92 -19.26 11.91
N ALA A 68 14.60 -19.87 12.89
CA ALA A 68 15.73 -19.25 13.57
C ALA A 68 16.88 -18.92 12.60
N LEU A 69 17.25 -19.86 11.72
CA LEU A 69 18.29 -19.65 10.71
C LEU A 69 17.87 -18.60 9.67
N PHE A 70 16.62 -18.63 9.22
CA PHE A 70 16.08 -17.67 8.27
C PHE A 70 16.10 -16.25 8.86
N VAL A 71 15.63 -16.06 10.09
CA VAL A 71 15.66 -14.75 10.77
C VAL A 71 17.09 -14.30 11.00
N TYR A 72 17.97 -15.18 11.47
CA TYR A 72 19.38 -14.84 11.69
C TYR A 72 20.04 -14.36 10.39
N THR A 73 19.90 -15.12 9.30
CA THR A 73 20.49 -14.74 8.00
C THR A 73 19.88 -13.45 7.45
N TYR A 74 18.57 -13.27 7.58
CA TYR A 74 17.88 -12.06 7.14
C TYR A 74 18.32 -10.82 7.91
N VAL A 75 18.47 -10.90 9.24
CA VAL A 75 18.95 -9.77 10.05
C VAL A 75 20.37 -9.36 9.64
N ASN A 76 21.27 -10.34 9.47
CA ASN A 76 22.65 -10.07 9.04
C ASN A 76 22.73 -9.49 7.61
N LEU A 77 21.72 -9.68 6.77
CA LEU A 77 21.68 -9.08 5.42
C LEU A 77 21.51 -7.56 5.47
N PHE A 78 20.80 -7.05 6.47
CA PHE A 78 20.51 -5.61 6.63
C PHE A 78 21.32 -4.96 7.75
N GLU A 79 22.14 -5.75 8.47
CA GLU A 79 23.12 -5.21 9.39
C GLU A 79 24.23 -4.55 8.56
N ASP A 80 24.07 -3.23 8.37
CA ASP A 80 25.08 -2.39 7.73
C ASP A 80 26.35 -2.50 8.57
N ASN A 81 27.37 -3.17 8.02
CA ASN A 81 28.67 -3.27 8.65
C ASN A 81 29.29 -1.87 8.61
N ASN A 82 28.96 -1.07 9.63
CA ASN A 82 29.43 0.29 9.85
C ASN A 82 30.94 0.39 10.12
N GLU A 83 31.69 -0.66 9.79
CA GLU A 83 33.08 -0.52 9.44
C GLU A 83 33.19 0.27 8.13
N ASN A 84 33.01 1.58 8.28
CA ASN A 84 33.47 2.61 7.37
C ASN A 84 35.01 2.55 7.27
N VAL A 85 35.57 1.41 6.83
CA VAL A 85 36.91 1.33 6.28
C VAL A 85 36.82 1.95 4.89
N THR A 86 36.59 3.26 4.89
CA THR A 86 36.82 4.08 3.70
C THR A 86 38.30 3.96 3.40
N SER A 87 38.65 3.09 2.45
CA SER A 87 40.02 2.94 1.91
C SER A 87 40.57 4.27 1.37
N PHE A 88 39.70 5.28 1.25
CA PHE A 88 39.99 6.63 0.77
C PHE A 88 40.36 7.63 1.87
N ARG A 89 40.34 7.28 3.17
CA ARG A 89 40.73 8.24 4.24
C ARG A 89 42.18 8.71 4.11
N SER A 90 43.03 7.90 3.47
CA SER A 90 44.43 8.22 3.16
C SER A 90 44.67 8.72 1.74
N TYR A 91 43.64 8.78 0.90
CA TYR A 91 43.79 9.27 -0.47
C TYR A 91 43.87 10.80 -0.45
N ARG A 92 44.99 11.36 -0.91
CA ARG A 92 45.03 12.79 -1.17
C ARG A 92 44.20 13.07 -2.43
N PRO A 93 43.23 13.99 -2.37
CA PRO A 93 42.45 14.34 -3.55
C PRO A 93 43.39 14.73 -4.70
N PRO A 94 43.09 14.33 -5.95
CA PRO A 94 43.96 14.61 -7.08
C PRO A 94 44.11 16.12 -7.22
N LEU A 95 45.31 16.58 -7.53
CA LEU A 95 45.52 17.99 -7.84
C LEU A 95 44.70 18.34 -9.08
N VAL A 96 43.77 19.28 -8.92
CA VAL A 96 42.92 19.77 -10.01
C VAL A 96 43.80 20.59 -10.97
N ILE A 97 44.41 19.89 -11.93
CA ILE A 97 45.29 20.49 -12.96
C ILE A 97 44.51 21.24 -14.05
N LYS A 98 43.20 20.97 -14.18
CA LYS A 98 42.32 21.59 -15.17
C LYS A 98 40.99 21.92 -14.52
N GLN A 99 40.50 23.13 -14.77
CA GLN A 99 39.17 23.57 -14.35
C GLN A 99 38.11 22.93 -15.27
N ILE A 100 37.96 21.60 -15.21
CA ILE A 100 36.98 20.87 -16.03
C ILE A 100 35.55 21.37 -15.80
N TYR A 101 35.26 21.90 -14.60
CA TYR A 101 33.97 22.52 -14.28
C TYR A 101 33.64 23.73 -15.17
N LYS A 102 34.64 24.44 -15.71
CA LYS A 102 34.43 25.52 -16.69
C LYS A 102 33.96 25.03 -18.06
N LEU A 103 34.15 23.75 -18.40
CA LEU A 103 33.69 23.21 -19.69
C LEU A 103 32.17 23.02 -19.71
N ASP A 104 31.57 22.78 -18.55
CA ASP A 104 30.11 22.59 -18.38
C ASP A 104 29.40 23.83 -17.82
N GLU A 105 30.11 24.94 -17.63
CA GLU A 105 29.51 26.20 -17.16
C GLU A 105 28.65 26.83 -18.27
N THR A 106 27.36 26.96 -18.01
CA THR A 106 26.44 27.76 -18.83
C THR A 106 26.20 29.10 -18.15
N TYR A 107 26.59 30.19 -18.80
CA TYR A 107 26.33 31.54 -18.31
C TYR A 107 25.01 32.07 -18.90
N LEU A 108 24.11 32.51 -18.04
CA LEU A 108 22.95 33.28 -18.46
C LEU A 108 23.40 34.71 -18.75
N ILE A 109 23.09 35.20 -19.95
CA ILE A 109 23.27 36.60 -20.36
C ILE A 109 21.96 37.34 -20.11
#